data_AF-A0AAN9I6U9-F1
#
_entry.id   AF-A0AAN9I6U9-F1
#
_cell.length_a   1.000
_cell.length_b   1.000
_cell.length_c   1.000
_cell.angle_alpha   90.00
_cell.angle_beta   90.00
_cell.angle_gamma   90.00
#
_symmetry.space_group_name_H-M   'P 1'
#
loop_
_entity.id
_entity.type
_entity.pdbx_description
1 polymer ?
#
loop_
_entity_poly.entity_id
_entity_poly.type
_entity_poly.pdbx_seq_one_letter_code
_entity_poly.pdbx_strand_id
1 'polypeptide(L)'
;MECVRNTLDRRVQFYEDEIRKLSEQRLMPVWNFCNFFILKESLAFMFEMAHLHEDALREYDELELCYLETVNMTGKQRHFGGADHGDDQAALLNPGNKALTQIVQEDSFREFEFRQYLFACTSKLLFKLNRPFEVASRGYSFIISFSKSLASYERILPFCMREVWVITACLALIEATISHYNEGHVVPDIEKEFFRLLGDLYSLARVKFMRLAYLVGYGTDIERSPVNSASLSLLPWPKPAIWPSVPADASAEVLEKEKVTCNLNL
;
A
#
# COMPACT_ATOMS: atom_id res chain seq x y z
N MET A 1 4.14 5.56 39.88
CA MET A 1 4.62 5.80 38.50
C MET A 1 5.94 5.07 38.22
N GLU A 2 6.90 5.05 39.14
CA GLU A 2 8.21 4.40 38.97
C GLU A 2 8.16 2.89 38.66
N CYS A 3 7.29 2.13 39.32
CA CYS A 3 7.18 0.69 39.06
C CYS A 3 6.64 0.34 37.66
N VAL A 4 5.74 1.19 37.12
CA VAL A 4 5.19 1.02 35.76
C VAL A 4 6.26 1.31 34.72
N ARG A 5 7.02 2.39 34.92
CA ARG A 5 8.17 2.75 34.09
C ARG A 5 9.25 1.65 34.10
N ASN A 6 9.65 1.17 35.28
CA ASN A 6 10.63 0.09 35.41
C ASN A 6 10.18 -1.23 34.75
N THR A 7 8.87 -1.50 34.73
CA THR A 7 8.32 -2.70 34.06
C THR A 7 8.32 -2.54 32.55
N LEU A 8 8.00 -1.33 32.05
CA LEU A 8 8.07 -0.99 30.64
C LEU A 8 9.51 -1.06 30.13
N ASP A 9 10.46 -0.44 30.83
CA ASP A 9 11.88 -0.43 30.48
C ASP A 9 12.46 -1.85 30.37
N ARG A 10 12.09 -2.74 31.29
CA ARG A 10 12.50 -4.16 31.22
C ARG A 10 11.90 -4.90 30.02
N ARG A 11 10.65 -4.59 29.64
CA ARG A 11 10.02 -5.20 28.46
C ARG A 11 10.67 -4.68 27.18
N VAL A 12 10.87 -3.37 27.06
CA VAL A 12 11.57 -2.76 25.92
C VAL A 12 12.95 -3.41 25.74
N GLN A 13 13.75 -3.48 26.81
CA GLN A 13 15.06 -4.13 26.77
C GLN A 13 15.00 -5.58 26.27
N PHE A 14 14.01 -6.35 26.73
CA PHE A 14 13.82 -7.73 26.27
C PHE A 14 13.55 -7.80 24.77
N TYR A 15 12.65 -6.97 24.24
CA TYR A 15 12.36 -6.96 22.80
C TYR A 15 13.56 -6.50 21.99
N GLU A 16 14.27 -5.45 22.43
CA GLU A 16 15.48 -4.96 21.76
C GLU A 16 16.57 -6.03 21.70
N ASP A 17 16.78 -6.78 22.79
CA ASP A 17 17.78 -7.85 22.83
C ASP A 17 17.40 -9.03 21.92
N GLU A 18 16.12 -9.42 21.87
CA GLU A 18 15.65 -10.47 20.97
C GLU A 18 15.70 -10.04 19.49
N ILE A 19 15.34 -8.79 19.20
CA ILE A 19 15.46 -8.17 17.87
C ILE A 19 16.93 -8.15 17.43
N ARG A 20 17.85 -7.81 18.32
CA ARG A 20 19.30 -7.80 18.02
C ARG A 20 19.78 -9.20 17.63
N LYS A 21 19.42 -10.23 18.42
CA LYS A 21 19.78 -11.63 18.13
C LYS A 21 19.24 -12.09 16.77
N LEU A 22 17.97 -11.80 16.48
CA LEU A 22 17.38 -12.16 15.17
C LEU A 22 18.00 -11.37 14.02
N SER A 23 18.38 -10.11 14.23
CA SER A 23 19.05 -9.28 13.22
C SER A 23 20.43 -9.83 12.86
N GLU A 24 21.19 -10.31 13.85
CA GLU A 24 22.50 -10.95 13.63
C GLU A 24 22.37 -12.25 12.81
N GLN A 25 21.24 -12.94 12.94
CA GLN A 25 20.95 -14.16 12.21
C GLN A 25 20.34 -13.93 10.82
N ARG A 26 20.17 -12.68 10.38
CA ARG A 26 19.41 -12.33 9.17
C ARG A 26 19.89 -12.97 7.87
N LEU A 27 21.19 -13.26 7.77
CA LEU A 27 21.78 -13.95 6.61
C LEU A 27 21.77 -15.48 6.73
N MET A 28 21.27 -16.01 7.85
CA MET A 28 21.22 -17.44 8.12
C MET A 28 19.93 -18.04 7.56
N PRO A 29 19.95 -19.28 7.03
CA PRO A 29 18.78 -19.92 6.42
C PRO A 29 17.66 -20.25 7.43
N VAL A 30 17.96 -20.21 8.73
CA VAL A 30 17.00 -20.45 9.83
C VAL A 30 16.20 -19.18 10.17
N TRP A 31 16.60 -18.03 9.63
CA TRP A 31 15.95 -16.77 9.94
C TRP A 31 14.54 -16.69 9.36
N ASN A 32 13.60 -16.33 10.23
CA ASN A 32 12.19 -16.19 9.91
C ASN A 32 11.77 -14.72 10.09
N PHE A 33 11.42 -14.08 8.97
CA PHE A 33 11.01 -12.68 8.97
C PHE A 33 9.70 -12.45 9.75
N CYS A 34 8.79 -13.43 9.81
CA CYS A 34 7.55 -13.33 10.60
C CYS A 34 7.84 -13.16 12.10
N ASN A 35 8.78 -13.93 12.64
CA ASN A 35 9.19 -13.78 14.04
C ASN A 35 9.83 -12.41 14.30
N PHE A 36 10.70 -11.96 13.38
CA PHE A 36 11.31 -10.64 13.47
C PHE A 36 10.26 -9.52 13.44
N PHE A 37 9.30 -9.60 12.52
CA PHE A 37 8.18 -8.68 12.41
C PHE A 37 7.36 -8.61 13.70
N ILE A 38 6.94 -9.75 14.26
CA ILE A 38 6.09 -9.77 15.48
C ILE A 38 6.77 -9.05 16.64
N LEU A 39 8.10 -9.21 16.80
CA LEU A 39 8.85 -8.52 17.83
C LEU A 39 8.95 -7.01 17.58
N LYS A 40 9.30 -6.61 16.34
CA LYS A 40 9.37 -5.19 15.93
C LYS A 40 8.02 -4.50 16.08
N GLU A 41 6.93 -5.15 15.66
CA GLU A 41 5.55 -4.68 15.81
C GLU A 41 5.19 -4.47 17.28
N SER A 42 5.52 -5.44 18.13
CA SER A 42 5.26 -5.36 19.57
C SER A 42 6.04 -4.22 20.23
N LEU A 43 7.29 -3.99 19.80
CA LEU A 43 8.12 -2.88 20.26
C LEU A 43 7.54 -1.53 19.82
N ALA A 44 7.21 -1.39 18.53
CA ALA A 44 6.61 -0.18 17.98
C ALA A 44 5.27 0.15 18.67
N PHE A 45 4.45 -0.86 18.96
CA PHE A 45 3.21 -0.71 19.71
C PHE A 45 3.46 -0.22 21.15
N MET A 46 4.47 -0.73 21.85
CA MET A 46 4.83 -0.23 23.17
C MET A 46 5.29 1.23 23.13
N PHE A 47 6.10 1.62 22.15
CA PHE A 47 6.47 3.02 21.94
C PHE A 47 5.25 3.90 21.64
N GLU A 48 4.31 3.41 20.83
CA GLU A 48 3.06 4.11 20.56
C GLU A 48 2.24 4.33 21.84
N MET A 49 2.11 3.30 22.68
CA MET A 49 1.43 3.37 23.98
C MET A 49 2.12 4.29 24.99
N ALA A 50 3.43 4.45 24.87
CA ALA A 50 4.22 5.39 25.66
C ALA A 50 4.24 6.83 25.10
N HIS A 51 3.49 7.09 24.01
CA HIS A 51 3.52 8.36 23.27
C HIS A 51 4.87 8.73 22.64
N LEU A 52 5.77 7.74 22.49
CA LEU A 52 7.06 7.87 21.82
C LEU A 52 6.87 7.63 20.31
N HIS A 53 6.12 8.53 19.66
CA HIS A 53 5.68 8.34 18.27
C HIS A 53 6.84 8.34 17.26
N GLU A 54 7.91 9.10 17.49
CA GLU A 54 9.12 9.08 16.64
C GLU A 54 9.87 7.75 16.76
N ASP A 55 9.96 7.17 17.95
CA ASP A 55 10.62 5.88 18.15
C ASP A 55 9.79 4.75 17.54
N ALA A 56 8.47 4.77 17.72
CA ALA A 56 7.56 3.84 17.03
C ALA A 56 7.69 3.95 15.50
N LEU A 57 7.77 5.16 14.96
CA LEU A 57 7.89 5.39 13.51
C LEU A 57 9.20 4.81 12.97
N ARG A 58 10.30 4.98 13.70
CA ARG A 58 11.61 4.40 13.34
C ARG A 58 11.55 2.88 13.23
N GLU A 59 10.89 2.20 14.17
CA GLU A 59 10.73 0.75 14.12
C GLU A 59 9.99 0.28 12.85
N TYR A 60 8.93 0.98 12.45
CA TYR A 60 8.20 0.67 11.22
C TYR A 60 8.99 0.96 9.95
N ASP A 61 9.74 2.07 9.90
CA ASP A 61 10.59 2.42 8.77
C ASP A 61 11.71 1.38 8.56
N GLU A 62 12.36 0.94 9.64
CA GLU A 62 13.35 -0.15 9.60
C GLU A 62 12.72 -1.47 9.15
N LEU A 63 11.50 -1.76 9.60
CA LEU A 63 10.78 -2.97 9.25
C LEU A 63 10.40 -3.01 7.77
N GLU A 64 9.99 -1.89 7.17
CA GLU A 64 9.74 -1.78 5.73
C GLU A 64 11.02 -2.03 4.91
N LEU A 65 12.14 -1.41 5.31
CA LEU A 65 13.44 -1.62 4.68
C LEU A 65 13.86 -3.09 4.77
N CYS A 66 13.73 -3.67 5.96
CA CYS A 66 14.08 -5.06 6.22
C CYS A 66 13.24 -6.02 5.36
N TYR A 67 11.94 -5.74 5.20
CA TYR A 67 11.06 -6.49 4.32
C TYR A 67 11.52 -6.45 2.87
N LEU A 68 11.74 -5.26 2.32
CA LEU A 68 12.13 -5.06 0.91
C LEU A 68 13.44 -5.80 0.57
N GLU A 69 14.43 -5.73 1.45
CA GLU A 69 15.69 -6.45 1.30
C GLU A 69 15.48 -7.98 1.33
N THR A 70 14.61 -8.47 2.22
CA THR A 70 14.35 -9.92 2.37
C THR A 70 13.55 -10.48 1.18
N VAL A 71 12.59 -9.73 0.65
CA VAL A 71 11.86 -10.08 -0.58
C VAL A 71 12.84 -10.24 -1.74
N ASN A 72 13.77 -9.30 -1.89
CA ASN A 72 14.75 -9.31 -2.97
C ASN A 72 15.75 -10.47 -2.88
N MET A 73 16.11 -10.93 -1.68
CA MET A 73 17.12 -11.99 -1.50
C MET A 73 16.59 -13.41 -1.70
N THR A 74 15.34 -13.68 -1.31
CA THR A 74 14.90 -15.06 -1.07
C THR A 74 14.34 -15.78 -2.29
N GLY A 75 13.95 -15.07 -3.35
CA GLY A 75 13.48 -15.65 -4.63
C GLY A 75 12.28 -16.61 -4.53
N LYS A 76 11.78 -16.91 -3.32
CA LYS A 76 10.63 -17.77 -3.06
C LYS A 76 9.39 -17.05 -3.57
N GLN A 77 8.59 -17.76 -4.37
CA GLN A 77 7.24 -17.34 -4.73
C GLN A 77 6.43 -17.18 -3.42
N ARG A 78 6.05 -15.96 -3.10
CA ARG A 78 5.22 -15.65 -1.93
C ARG A 78 3.78 -15.47 -2.37
N HIS A 79 2.85 -15.73 -1.47
CA HIS A 79 1.46 -15.38 -1.70
C HIS A 79 1.36 -13.86 -1.74
N PHE A 80 0.94 -13.31 -2.89
CA PHE A 80 0.83 -11.85 -3.02
C PHE A 80 -0.37 -11.32 -2.21
N GLY A 81 -1.52 -11.99 -2.23
CA GLY A 81 -2.76 -11.51 -1.59
C GLY A 81 -3.60 -10.64 -2.52
N GLY A 82 -4.57 -9.89 -1.97
CA GLY A 82 -5.41 -8.96 -2.74
C GLY A 82 -6.51 -9.61 -3.56
N ALA A 83 -6.98 -10.79 -3.13
CA ALA A 83 -8.06 -11.54 -3.78
C ALA A 83 -9.28 -11.73 -2.87
N ASP A 84 -9.23 -11.24 -1.62
CA ASP A 84 -10.38 -11.29 -0.73
C ASP A 84 -11.40 -10.22 -1.15
N HIS A 85 -12.67 -10.44 -0.84
CA HIS A 85 -13.71 -9.46 -1.10
C HIS A 85 -13.41 -8.13 -0.39
N GLY A 86 -13.43 -7.02 -1.12
CA GLY A 86 -13.13 -5.67 -0.60
C GLY A 86 -11.66 -5.26 -0.67
N ASP A 87 -10.76 -6.13 -1.14
CA ASP A 87 -9.34 -5.77 -1.34
C ASP A 87 -9.14 -4.77 -2.48
N ASP A 88 -10.11 -4.58 -3.36
CA ASP A 88 -10.11 -3.57 -4.42
C ASP A 88 -10.08 -2.13 -3.88
N GLN A 89 -10.51 -1.94 -2.63
CA GLN A 89 -10.42 -0.68 -1.91
C GLN A 89 -9.11 -0.59 -1.13
N ALA A 90 -8.37 0.50 -1.33
CA ALA A 90 -7.09 0.67 -0.67
C ALA A 90 -7.23 0.84 0.85
N ALA A 91 -6.46 0.06 1.61
CA ALA A 91 -6.46 0.07 3.07
C ALA A 91 -5.29 0.89 3.66
N LEU A 92 -4.81 1.91 2.94
CA LEU A 92 -3.59 2.66 3.26
C LEU A 92 -3.60 3.39 4.61
N LEU A 93 -4.78 3.64 5.17
CA LEU A 93 -4.95 4.48 6.36
C LEU A 93 -5.71 3.77 7.48
N ASN A 94 -5.98 2.48 7.29
CA ASN A 94 -6.70 1.66 8.26
C ASN A 94 -5.84 0.43 8.63
N PRO A 95 -4.95 0.53 9.63
CA PRO A 95 -4.13 -0.60 10.06
C PRO A 95 -4.97 -1.74 10.66
N GLY A 96 -6.22 -1.45 11.07
CA GLY A 96 -7.17 -2.45 11.55
C GLY A 96 -8.02 -3.11 10.46
N ASN A 97 -7.74 -2.87 9.17
CA ASN A 97 -8.56 -3.41 8.07
C ASN A 97 -8.57 -4.95 8.04
N LYS A 98 -7.42 -5.56 8.32
CA LYS A 98 -7.28 -7.02 8.46
C LYS A 98 -6.54 -7.34 9.76
N ALA A 99 -6.93 -8.42 10.42
CA ALA A 99 -6.23 -8.89 11.60
C ALA A 99 -4.81 -9.35 11.24
N LEU A 100 -3.83 -9.21 12.15
CA LEU A 100 -2.45 -9.67 11.91
C LEU A 100 -2.39 -11.16 11.51
N THR A 101 -3.29 -12.00 12.05
CA THR A 101 -3.42 -13.42 11.69
C THR A 101 -3.88 -13.66 10.25
N GLN A 102 -4.48 -12.65 9.61
CA GLN A 102 -4.83 -12.68 8.20
C GLN A 102 -3.68 -12.14 7.33
N ILE A 103 -2.75 -11.36 7.89
CA ILE A 103 -1.60 -10.79 7.17
C ILE A 103 -0.43 -11.79 7.18
N VAL A 104 -0.21 -12.42 8.34
CA VAL A 104 0.82 -13.43 8.60
C VAL A 104 0.18 -14.81 8.58
N GLN A 105 0.62 -15.67 7.67
CA GLN A 105 0.17 -17.06 7.56
C GLN A 105 1.37 -17.99 7.72
N GLU A 106 1.39 -18.77 8.80
CA GLU A 106 2.48 -19.67 9.16
C GLU A 106 3.83 -18.91 9.19
N ASP A 107 4.68 -19.15 8.20
CA ASP A 107 6.02 -18.55 8.05
C ASP A 107 6.11 -17.56 6.87
N SER A 108 4.97 -17.05 6.40
CA SER A 108 4.91 -16.12 5.27
C SER A 108 3.94 -14.96 5.48
N PHE A 109 4.11 -13.93 4.65
CA PHE A 109 3.23 -12.78 4.58
C PHE A 109 2.51 -12.74 3.26
N ARG A 110 1.26 -12.28 3.29
CA ARG A 110 0.61 -11.79 2.09
C ARG A 110 1.10 -10.36 1.80
N GLU A 111 1.92 -10.21 0.76
CA GLU A 111 2.62 -8.94 0.46
C GLU A 111 1.67 -7.75 0.35
N PHE A 112 0.51 -7.97 -0.28
CA PHE A 112 -0.49 -6.96 -0.55
C PHE A 112 -1.04 -6.36 0.74
N GLU A 113 -1.44 -7.20 1.68
CA GLU A 113 -1.94 -6.81 2.99
C GLU A 113 -0.82 -6.21 3.85
N PHE A 114 0.34 -6.85 3.87
CA PHE A 114 1.46 -6.46 4.72
C PHE A 114 1.99 -5.06 4.39
N ARG A 115 2.19 -4.76 3.10
CA ARG A 115 2.68 -3.45 2.65
C ARG A 115 1.70 -2.33 2.99
N GLN A 116 0.40 -2.57 2.83
CA GLN A 116 -0.63 -1.59 3.19
C GLN A 116 -0.72 -1.41 4.71
N TYR A 117 -0.59 -2.48 5.48
CA TYR A 117 -0.56 -2.44 6.94
C TYR A 117 0.57 -1.56 7.46
N LEU A 118 1.80 -1.80 7.01
CA LEU A 118 2.97 -0.99 7.40
C LEU A 118 2.75 0.49 7.09
N PHE A 119 2.30 0.79 5.87
CA PHE A 119 2.03 2.17 5.46
C PHE A 119 0.93 2.83 6.33
N ALA A 120 -0.10 2.08 6.70
CA ALA A 120 -1.17 2.55 7.57
C ALA A 120 -0.66 2.85 8.99
N CYS A 121 0.21 1.98 9.54
CA CYS A 121 0.85 2.22 10.83
C CYS A 121 1.75 3.48 10.80
N THR A 122 2.59 3.64 9.78
CA THR A 122 3.43 4.84 9.64
C THR A 122 2.58 6.10 9.48
N SER A 123 1.51 6.04 8.69
CA SER A 123 0.61 7.18 8.46
C SER A 123 -0.09 7.63 9.73
N LYS A 124 -0.60 6.67 10.51
CA LYS A 124 -1.20 6.92 11.83
C LYS A 124 -0.24 7.63 12.77
N LEU A 125 1.02 7.21 12.83
CA LEU A 125 2.04 7.85 13.67
C LEU A 125 2.41 9.25 13.17
N LEU A 126 2.58 9.43 11.86
CA LEU A 126 2.88 10.73 11.26
C LEU A 126 1.75 11.74 11.48
N PHE A 127 0.48 11.32 11.44
CA PHE A 127 -0.64 12.19 11.80
C PHE A 127 -0.61 12.58 13.28
N LYS A 128 -0.26 11.65 14.19
CA LYS A 128 -0.05 11.98 15.62
C LYS A 128 1.11 12.96 15.84
N LEU A 129 2.10 12.94 14.95
CA LEU A 129 3.23 13.88 14.91
C LEU A 129 2.92 15.20 14.18
N ASN A 130 1.68 15.39 13.69
CA ASN A 130 1.28 16.55 12.89
C ASN A 130 2.13 16.75 11.62
N ARG A 131 2.45 15.64 10.92
CA ARG A 131 3.25 15.60 9.69
C ARG A 131 2.43 15.13 8.47
N PRO A 132 1.29 15.76 8.12
CA PRO A 132 0.43 15.30 7.00
C PRO A 132 1.11 15.40 5.63
N PHE A 133 2.01 16.39 5.43
CA PHE A 133 2.81 16.50 4.21
C PHE A 133 3.67 15.26 3.96
N GLU A 134 4.28 14.72 5.01
CA GLU A 134 5.12 13.54 4.90
C GLU A 134 4.30 12.28 4.59
N VAL A 135 3.10 12.17 5.15
CA VAL A 135 2.14 11.11 4.79
C VAL A 135 1.82 11.17 3.30
N ALA A 136 1.52 12.36 2.77
CA ALA A 136 1.26 12.54 1.34
C ALA A 136 2.48 12.14 0.49
N SER A 137 3.69 12.59 0.86
CA SER A 137 4.92 12.37 0.10
C SER A 137 5.32 10.89 0.06
N ARG A 138 5.32 10.25 1.23
CA ARG A 138 5.56 8.81 1.36
C ARG A 138 4.46 8.01 0.65
N GLY A 139 3.20 8.43 0.78
CA GLY A 139 2.06 7.77 0.16
C GLY A 139 2.06 7.83 -1.36
N TYR A 140 2.42 8.97 -1.95
CA TYR A 140 2.58 9.07 -3.41
C TYR A 140 3.66 8.11 -3.93
N SER A 141 4.82 8.08 -3.27
CA SER A 141 5.92 7.17 -3.60
C SER A 141 5.51 5.70 -3.43
N PHE A 142 4.80 5.39 -2.36
CA PHE A 142 4.25 4.06 -2.08
C PHE A 142 3.27 3.63 -3.17
N ILE A 143 2.29 4.47 -3.54
CA ILE A 143 1.27 4.16 -4.55
C ILE A 143 1.92 3.86 -5.90
N ILE A 144 2.91 4.65 -6.31
CA ILE A 144 3.64 4.41 -7.58
C ILE A 144 4.39 3.08 -7.53
N SER A 145 5.12 2.82 -6.44
CA SER A 145 5.88 1.58 -6.27
C SER A 145 4.95 0.36 -6.25
N PHE A 146 3.90 0.42 -5.44
CA PHE A 146 2.95 -0.67 -5.26
C PHE A 146 2.10 -0.92 -6.52
N SER A 147 1.75 0.12 -7.29
CA SER A 147 1.13 -0.01 -8.62
C SER A 147 1.98 -0.86 -9.58
N LYS A 148 3.32 -0.78 -9.49
CA LYS A 148 4.24 -1.65 -10.27
C LYS A 148 4.21 -3.09 -9.76
N SER A 149 4.14 -3.30 -8.44
CA SER A 149 3.93 -4.63 -7.86
C SER A 149 2.62 -5.23 -8.35
N LEU A 150 1.49 -4.50 -8.25
CA LEU A 150 0.18 -4.93 -8.75
C LEU A 150 0.21 -5.29 -10.23
N ALA A 151 0.95 -4.53 -11.06
CA ALA A 151 1.13 -4.85 -12.47
C ALA A 151 1.83 -6.20 -12.70
N SER A 152 2.78 -6.56 -11.84
CA SER A 152 3.51 -7.83 -11.92
C SER A 152 2.63 -9.04 -11.57
N TYR A 153 1.58 -8.81 -10.76
CA TYR A 153 0.61 -9.83 -10.32
C TYR A 153 -0.76 -9.70 -11.01
N GLU A 154 -0.88 -8.91 -12.08
CA GLU A 154 -2.16 -8.61 -12.76
C GLU A 154 -2.89 -9.87 -13.28
N ARG A 155 -2.18 -10.97 -13.49
CA ARG A 155 -2.76 -12.26 -13.91
C ARG A 155 -3.53 -13.00 -12.81
N ILE A 156 -3.16 -12.79 -11.55
CA ILE A 156 -3.77 -13.48 -10.40
C ILE A 156 -4.75 -12.58 -9.65
N LEU A 157 -4.70 -11.28 -9.90
CA LEU A 157 -5.56 -10.28 -9.26
C LEU A 157 -6.91 -10.17 -9.99
N PRO A 158 -7.97 -9.72 -9.29
CA PRO A 158 -9.26 -9.44 -9.90
C PRO A 158 -9.17 -8.46 -11.08
N PHE A 159 -10.16 -8.53 -11.97
CA PHE A 159 -10.26 -7.62 -13.12
C PHE A 159 -10.22 -6.15 -12.66
N CYS A 160 -9.38 -5.33 -13.32
CA CYS A 160 -9.18 -3.91 -13.01
C CYS A 160 -8.68 -3.58 -11.60
N MET A 161 -8.24 -4.58 -10.81
CA MET A 161 -7.78 -4.42 -9.44
C MET A 161 -6.77 -3.28 -9.28
N ARG A 162 -5.75 -3.22 -10.16
CA ARG A 162 -4.71 -2.18 -10.08
C ARG A 162 -5.30 -0.78 -10.25
N GLU A 163 -6.21 -0.61 -11.19
CA GLU A 163 -6.80 0.69 -11.50
C GLU A 163 -7.67 1.16 -10.35
N VAL A 164 -8.58 0.29 -9.87
CA VAL A 164 -9.48 0.60 -8.75
C VAL A 164 -8.68 0.87 -7.48
N TRP A 165 -7.68 0.04 -7.18
CA TRP A 165 -6.84 0.22 -5.99
C TRP A 165 -6.06 1.55 -6.03
N VAL A 166 -5.44 1.92 -7.16
CA VAL A 166 -4.69 3.19 -7.25
C VAL A 166 -5.61 4.40 -7.11
N ILE A 167 -6.80 4.34 -7.71
CA ILE A 167 -7.81 5.39 -7.58
C ILE A 167 -8.19 5.59 -6.11
N THR A 168 -8.60 4.50 -5.44
CA THR A 168 -9.08 4.54 -4.06
C THR A 168 -7.96 4.93 -3.10
N ALA A 169 -6.74 4.47 -3.35
CA ALA A 169 -5.53 4.87 -2.62
C ALA A 169 -5.24 6.37 -2.71
N CYS A 170 -5.26 6.94 -3.93
CA CYS A 170 -5.05 8.37 -4.13
C CYS A 170 -6.12 9.20 -3.42
N LEU A 171 -7.40 8.84 -3.57
CA LEU A 171 -8.50 9.60 -2.97
C LEU A 171 -8.47 9.53 -1.44
N ALA A 172 -8.26 8.33 -0.86
CA ALA A 172 -8.16 8.16 0.60
C ALA A 172 -6.97 8.95 1.18
N LEU A 173 -5.81 8.93 0.50
CA LEU A 173 -4.63 9.67 0.92
C LEU A 173 -4.86 11.19 0.89
N ILE A 174 -5.48 11.70 -0.17
CA ILE A 174 -5.83 13.12 -0.29
C ILE A 174 -6.79 13.53 0.83
N GLU A 175 -7.88 12.78 1.02
CA GLU A 175 -8.91 13.08 2.02
C GLU A 175 -8.33 13.14 3.44
N ALA A 176 -7.52 12.16 3.82
CA ALA A 176 -6.93 12.14 5.14
C ALA A 176 -5.86 13.22 5.33
N THR A 177 -5.00 13.44 4.35
CA THR A 177 -3.95 14.46 4.48
C THR A 177 -4.52 15.87 4.56
N ILE A 178 -5.61 16.16 3.84
CA ILE A 178 -6.34 17.43 3.95
C ILE A 178 -7.04 17.54 5.31
N SER A 179 -7.69 16.48 5.77
CA SER A 179 -8.41 16.49 7.05
C SER A 179 -7.50 16.67 8.26
N HIS A 180 -6.23 16.28 8.14
CA HIS A 180 -5.18 16.50 9.13
C HIS A 180 -4.29 17.72 8.84
N TYR A 181 -4.59 18.50 7.79
CA TYR A 181 -3.85 19.71 7.46
C TYR A 181 -4.35 20.89 8.30
N ASN A 182 -3.43 21.53 9.02
CA ASN A 182 -3.72 22.73 9.81
C ASN A 182 -3.10 23.96 9.12
N GLU A 183 -3.95 24.82 8.58
CA GLU A 183 -3.53 26.08 7.94
C GLU A 183 -2.71 26.96 8.91
N GLY A 184 -1.63 27.58 8.41
CA GLY A 184 -0.84 28.57 9.14
C GLY A 184 0.29 28.05 10.04
N HIS A 185 0.50 26.73 10.13
CA HIS A 185 1.62 26.13 10.89
C HIS A 185 2.81 25.68 10.01
N VAL A 186 2.70 25.86 8.69
CA VAL A 186 3.63 25.33 7.70
C VAL A 186 4.28 26.48 6.93
N VAL A 187 5.58 26.36 6.65
CA VAL A 187 6.33 27.34 5.85
C VAL A 187 5.72 27.41 4.44
N PRO A 188 5.53 28.60 3.84
CA PRO A 188 4.84 28.76 2.55
C PRO A 188 5.36 27.88 1.41
N ASP A 189 6.67 27.61 1.37
CA ASP A 189 7.26 26.73 0.35
C ASP A 189 6.83 25.26 0.50
N ILE A 190 6.71 24.78 1.74
CA ILE A 190 6.26 23.42 2.05
C ILE A 190 4.75 23.30 1.74
N GLU A 191 3.97 24.33 2.04
CA GLU A 191 2.55 24.39 1.70
C GLU A 191 2.32 24.35 0.18
N LYS A 192 3.08 25.14 -0.60
CA LYS A 192 3.02 25.08 -2.06
C LYS A 192 3.34 23.68 -2.58
N GLU A 193 4.39 23.06 -2.04
CA GLU A 193 4.80 21.72 -2.42
C GLU A 193 3.77 20.66 -2.04
N PHE A 194 3.08 20.82 -0.91
CA PHE A 194 1.96 19.98 -0.50
C PHE A 194 0.84 20.02 -1.53
N PHE A 195 0.38 21.20 -1.94
CA PHE A 195 -0.67 21.32 -2.95
C PHE A 195 -0.24 20.81 -4.33
N ARG A 196 1.03 21.00 -4.71
CA ARG A 196 1.60 20.40 -5.92
C ARG A 196 1.47 18.89 -5.89
N LEU A 197 1.82 18.26 -4.76
CA LEU A 197 1.73 16.82 -4.55
C LEU A 197 0.29 16.30 -4.55
N LEU A 198 -0.66 17.03 -3.96
CA LEU A 198 -2.09 16.71 -4.08
C LEU A 198 -2.53 16.72 -5.55
N GLY A 199 -2.05 17.69 -6.33
CA GLY A 199 -2.24 17.73 -7.79
C GLY A 199 -1.70 16.49 -8.50
N ASP A 200 -0.50 16.03 -8.13
CA ASP A 200 0.09 14.79 -8.68
C ASP A 200 -0.77 13.56 -8.34
N LEU A 201 -1.30 13.46 -7.13
CA LEU A 201 -2.21 12.38 -6.71
C LEU A 201 -3.54 12.40 -7.51
N TYR A 202 -4.16 13.58 -7.68
CA TYR A 202 -5.35 13.73 -8.51
C TYR A 202 -5.08 13.37 -9.98
N SER A 203 -3.93 13.78 -10.51
CA SER A 203 -3.50 13.44 -11.87
C SER A 203 -3.34 11.93 -12.04
N LEU A 204 -2.70 11.26 -11.07
CA LEU A 204 -2.53 9.81 -11.07
C LEU A 204 -3.88 9.07 -11.01
N ALA A 205 -4.77 9.47 -10.11
CA ALA A 205 -6.12 8.91 -10.01
C ALA A 205 -6.88 9.10 -11.33
N ARG A 206 -6.83 10.30 -11.92
CA ARG A 206 -7.46 10.61 -13.21
C ARG A 206 -6.97 9.69 -14.33
N VAL A 207 -5.66 9.48 -14.46
CA VAL A 207 -5.10 8.57 -15.48
C VAL A 207 -5.64 7.15 -15.29
N LYS A 208 -5.78 6.69 -14.05
CA LYS A 208 -6.31 5.37 -13.74
C LYS A 208 -7.82 5.27 -13.99
N PHE A 209 -8.61 6.31 -13.70
CA PHE A 209 -10.02 6.38 -14.07
C PHE A 209 -10.23 6.26 -15.58
N MET A 210 -9.43 6.98 -16.37
CA MET A 210 -9.49 6.92 -17.83
C MET A 210 -9.18 5.52 -18.36
N ARG A 211 -8.16 4.87 -17.77
CA ARG A 211 -7.85 3.48 -18.09
C ARG A 211 -8.98 2.54 -17.69
N LEU A 212 -9.56 2.68 -16.51
CA LEU A 212 -10.70 1.88 -16.05
C LEU A 212 -11.89 1.99 -17.01
N ALA A 213 -12.27 3.23 -17.37
CA ALA A 213 -13.34 3.48 -18.33
C ALA A 213 -13.06 2.81 -19.69
N TYR A 214 -11.82 2.89 -20.17
CA TYR A 214 -11.40 2.18 -21.39
C TYR A 214 -11.54 0.66 -21.26
N LEU A 215 -11.09 0.07 -20.15
CA LEU A 215 -11.12 -1.38 -19.90
C LEU A 215 -12.56 -1.93 -19.79
N VAL A 216 -13.48 -1.14 -19.23
CA VAL A 216 -14.91 -1.49 -19.12
C VAL A 216 -15.67 -1.21 -20.45
N GLY A 217 -14.96 -0.73 -21.47
CA GLY A 217 -15.49 -0.53 -22.82
C GLY A 217 -16.28 0.76 -23.01
N TYR A 218 -15.99 1.79 -22.21
CA TYR A 218 -16.45 3.18 -22.43
C TYR A 218 -15.38 4.03 -23.15
N GLY A 219 -14.36 3.40 -23.72
CA GLY A 219 -13.26 4.08 -24.41
C GLY A 219 -13.69 4.95 -25.59
N THR A 220 -14.84 4.65 -26.22
CA THR A 220 -15.40 5.45 -27.32
C THR A 220 -16.01 6.77 -26.85
N ASP A 221 -16.45 6.83 -25.59
CA ASP A 221 -17.10 7.99 -24.99
C ASP A 221 -16.09 8.95 -24.37
N ILE A 222 -14.81 8.52 -24.30
CA ILE A 222 -13.71 9.36 -23.86
C ILE A 222 -13.42 10.42 -24.94
N GLU A 223 -13.52 11.68 -24.54
CA GLU A 223 -13.18 12.82 -25.39
C GLU A 223 -11.74 12.67 -25.94
N ARG A 224 -11.61 12.79 -27.26
CA ARG A 224 -10.31 12.76 -27.93
C ARG A 224 -9.63 14.11 -27.82
N SER A 225 -8.78 14.25 -26.81
CA SER A 225 -7.87 15.39 -26.65
C SER A 225 -6.41 14.92 -26.65
N PRO A 226 -5.43 15.79 -26.96
CA PRO A 226 -4.00 15.44 -26.84
C PRO A 226 -3.63 14.96 -25.43
N VAL A 227 -4.24 15.55 -24.40
CA VAL A 227 -4.05 15.17 -23.00
C VAL A 227 -4.55 13.76 -22.73
N ASN A 228 -5.77 13.44 -23.16
CA ASN A 228 -6.36 12.09 -22.97
C ASN A 228 -5.61 11.03 -23.77
N SER A 229 -5.22 11.36 -25.00
CA SER A 229 -4.46 10.47 -25.89
C SER A 229 -3.06 10.19 -25.35
N ALA A 230 -2.38 11.20 -24.80
CA ALA A 230 -1.09 11.03 -24.12
C ALA A 230 -1.22 10.15 -22.87
N SER A 231 -2.23 10.40 -22.01
CA SER A 231 -2.48 9.58 -20.82
C SER A 231 -2.73 8.10 -21.14
N LEU A 232 -3.40 7.81 -22.26
CA LEU A 232 -3.65 6.44 -22.71
C LEU A 232 -2.45 5.79 -23.43
N SER A 233 -1.50 6.57 -23.96
CA SER A 233 -0.35 6.07 -24.73
C SER A 233 0.96 5.92 -23.93
N LEU A 234 1.10 6.60 -22.79
CA LEU A 234 2.32 6.60 -21.94
C LEU A 234 2.57 5.30 -21.15
N LEU A 235 1.73 4.27 -21.30
CA LEU A 235 1.93 2.98 -20.66
C LEU A 235 2.27 1.94 -21.74
N PRO A 236 3.41 1.22 -21.68
CA PRO A 236 3.65 0.10 -22.57
C PRO A 236 2.60 -0.97 -22.30
N TRP A 237 1.74 -1.23 -23.28
CA TRP A 237 0.62 -2.16 -23.18
C TRP A 237 1.00 -3.54 -23.75
N PRO A 238 1.32 -4.55 -22.93
CA PRO A 238 0.94 -5.90 -23.30
C PRO A 238 -0.52 -6.09 -22.89
N LYS A 239 -1.43 -6.27 -23.86
CA LYS A 239 -2.69 -6.97 -23.55
C LYS A 239 -2.29 -8.30 -22.89
N PRO A 240 -2.80 -8.66 -21.70
CA PRO A 240 -2.51 -9.96 -21.14
C PRO A 240 -3.01 -11.02 -22.14
N ALA A 241 -2.18 -12.03 -22.40
CA ALA A 241 -2.53 -13.11 -23.34
C ALA A 241 -3.80 -13.86 -22.91
N ILE A 242 -4.10 -13.83 -21.60
CA ILE A 242 -5.30 -14.38 -20.98
C ILE A 242 -5.74 -13.37 -19.92
N TRP A 243 -6.97 -12.89 -20.01
CA TRP A 243 -7.58 -12.01 -19.01
C TRP A 243 -8.03 -12.84 -17.79
N PRO A 244 -7.98 -12.27 -16.56
CA PRO A 244 -8.67 -12.87 -15.42
C PRO A 244 -10.17 -12.98 -15.71
N SER A 245 -10.82 -14.02 -15.18
CA SER A 245 -12.26 -14.19 -15.29
C SER A 245 -13.01 -13.02 -14.65
N VAL A 246 -14.04 -12.53 -15.33
CA VAL A 246 -14.94 -11.51 -14.81
C VAL A 246 -15.58 -11.99 -13.49
N PRO A 247 -15.64 -11.17 -12.42
CA PRO A 247 -16.31 -11.51 -11.16
C PRO A 247 -17.77 -11.93 -11.36
N ALA A 248 -18.28 -12.84 -10.52
CA ALA A 248 -19.63 -13.40 -10.66
C ALA A 248 -20.76 -12.37 -10.43
N ASP A 249 -20.43 -11.26 -9.79
CA ASP A 249 -21.30 -10.11 -9.49
C ASP A 249 -21.17 -8.97 -10.51
N ALA A 250 -20.39 -9.15 -11.58
CA ALA A 250 -20.23 -8.15 -12.62
C ALA A 250 -21.56 -7.86 -13.35
N SER A 251 -21.73 -6.62 -13.79
CA SER A 251 -22.95 -6.21 -14.49
C SER A 251 -23.12 -6.95 -15.82
N ALA A 252 -24.38 -7.13 -16.25
CA ALA A 252 -24.70 -7.79 -17.52
C ALA A 252 -24.03 -7.11 -18.74
N GLU A 253 -23.80 -5.80 -18.67
CA GLU A 253 -23.09 -5.04 -19.71
C GLU A 253 -21.60 -5.42 -19.82
N VAL A 254 -20.94 -5.70 -18.69
CA VAL A 254 -19.54 -6.15 -18.67
C VAL A 254 -19.42 -7.57 -19.24
N LEU A 255 -20.35 -8.46 -18.89
CA LEU A 255 -20.40 -9.84 -19.37
C LEU A 255 -20.68 -9.91 -20.89
N GLU A 256 -21.58 -9.08 -21.42
CA GLU A 256 -21.87 -9.03 -22.85
C GLU A 256 -20.69 -8.48 -23.67
N LYS A 257 -19.99 -7.47 -23.16
CA LYS A 257 -18.80 -6.92 -23.84
C LYS A 257 -17.61 -7.91 -23.84
N GLU A 258 -17.46 -8.74 -22.81
CA GLU A 258 -16.42 -9.79 -22.79
C GLU A 258 -16.66 -10.84 -23.90
N LYS A 259 -17.91 -11.30 -24.06
CA LYS A 259 -18.29 -12.26 -25.12
C LYS A 259 -17.96 -11.73 -26.52
N VAL A 260 -18.20 -10.44 -26.77
CA VAL A 260 -17.87 -9.80 -28.05
C VAL A 260 -16.35 -9.73 -28.27
N THR A 261 -15.58 -9.50 -27.21
CA THR A 261 -14.11 -9.40 -27.27
C THR A 261 -13.45 -10.76 -27.48
N CYS A 262 -14.02 -11.85 -26.94
CA CYS A 262 -13.58 -13.22 -27.22
C CYS A 262 -13.85 -13.66 -28.66
N ASN A 263 -15.00 -13.30 -29.24
CA ASN A 263 -15.37 -13.67 -30.62
C ASN A 263 -14.57 -12.96 -31.70
N LEU A 264 -13.86 -11.86 -31.37
CA LEU A 264 -12.99 -11.14 -32.29
C LEU A 264 -11.57 -11.72 -32.39
N ASN A 265 -11.24 -12.74 -31.58
CA ASN A 265 -9.92 -13.38 -31.53
C ASN A 265 -9.93 -14.87 -31.95
N LEU A 266 -10.99 -15.32 -32.64
CA LEU A 266 -11.06 -16.60 -33.36
C LEU A 266 -11.07 -16.36 -34.88
#